data_AF-A0A259CG21-F1
#
_entry.id   AF-A0A259CG21-F1
#
_cell.length_a   1.000
_cell.length_b   1.000
_cell.length_c   1.000
_cell.angle_alpha   90.00
_cell.angle_beta   90.00
_cell.angle_gamma   90.00
#
_symmetry.space_group_name_H-M   'P 1'
#
loop_
_entity.id
_entity.type
_entity.pdbx_description
1 polymer ?
#
loop_
_entity_poly.entity_id
_entity_poly.type
_entity_poly.pdbx_seq_one_letter_code
_entity_poly.pdbx_strand_id
1 'polypeptide(L)' 'MQTHRPLPRLAFGSGALAAPGSRVLPEEAAVALTFNGSTQAVMMATPSDLEDFAYGFAMTEGLAQPH' A
#
# COMPACT_ATOMS: atom_id res chain seq x y z
N MET A 1 -9.09 2.44 5.83
CA MET A 1 -8.14 3.56 5.64
C MET A 1 -8.35 4.13 4.24
N GLN A 2 -7.82 5.33 3.94
CA GLN A 2 -7.88 5.87 2.57
C GLN A 2 -6.87 5.11 1.69
N THR A 3 -7.32 4.52 0.57
CA THR A 3 -6.49 3.68 -0.32
C THR A 3 -5.96 4.44 -1.53
N HIS A 4 -6.52 5.61 -1.80
CA HIS A 4 -6.10 6.49 -2.87
C HIS A 4 -6.50 7.92 -2.55
N ARG A 5 -5.75 8.89 -3.09
CA ARG A 5 -6.03 10.31 -2.89
C ARG A 5 -5.76 11.10 -4.18
N PRO A 6 -6.66 12.03 -4.54
CA PRO A 6 -6.39 12.98 -5.61
C PRO A 6 -5.34 13.99 -5.15
N LEU A 7 -4.24 14.09 -5.88
CA LEU A 7 -3.17 15.05 -5.65
C LEU A 7 -3.03 16.01 -6.84
N PRO A 8 -2.61 17.26 -6.61
CA PRO A 8 -2.28 18.18 -7.68
C PRO A 8 -1.22 17.57 -8.60
N ARG A 9 -1.47 17.62 -9.91
CA ARG A 9 -0.51 17.17 -10.91
C ARG A 9 0.60 18.21 -11.05
N LEU A 10 1.82 17.81 -10.74
CA LEU A 10 3.03 18.55 -11.11
C LEU A 10 3.38 18.23 -12.57
N ALA A 11 3.56 19.26 -13.40
CA ALA A 11 3.92 19.12 -14.81
C ALA A 11 4.98 20.17 -15.16
N PHE A 12 6.03 19.76 -15.89
CA PHE A 12 7.13 20.62 -16.31
C PHE A 12 7.33 20.47 -17.82
N GLY A 13 7.46 21.58 -18.54
CA GLY A 13 7.72 21.60 -19.99
C GLY A 13 7.09 22.80 -20.70
N SER A 14 7.65 23.18 -21.86
CA SER A 14 7.14 24.28 -22.70
C SER A 14 6.07 23.75 -23.67
N GLY A 15 4.83 23.57 -23.20
CA GLY A 15 3.73 23.12 -24.05
C GLY A 15 2.38 23.03 -23.32
N ALA A 16 1.30 22.83 -24.09
CA ALA A 16 -0.08 22.75 -23.59
C ALA A 16 -0.35 21.64 -22.54
N LEU A 17 0.60 20.70 -22.38
CA LEU A 17 0.58 19.64 -21.35
C LEU A 17 0.80 20.15 -19.92
N ALA A 18 1.20 21.42 -19.75
CA ALA A 18 1.37 22.09 -18.45
C ALA A 18 0.07 22.65 -17.86
N ALA A 19 -1.11 22.32 -18.43
CA ALA A 19 -2.39 22.71 -17.85
C ALA A 19 -2.54 22.14 -16.42
N PRO A 20 -3.10 22.89 -15.45
CA PRO A 20 -3.42 22.37 -14.12
C PRO A 20 -4.34 21.14 -14.17
N GLY A 21 -4.24 20.28 -13.16
CA GLY A 21 -5.16 19.15 -13.00
C GLY A 21 -4.83 18.32 -11.76
N SER A 22 -5.63 17.29 -11.51
CA SER A 22 -5.39 16.31 -10.44
C SER A 22 -5.04 14.93 -11.03
N ARG A 23 -4.34 14.12 -10.23
CA ARG A 23 -4.17 12.68 -10.47
C ARG A 23 -4.55 11.95 -9.20
N VAL A 24 -5.29 10.85 -9.36
CA VAL A 24 -5.53 9.92 -8.26
C VAL A 24 -4.29 9.06 -8.10
N LEU A 25 -3.67 9.08 -6.92
CA LEU A 25 -2.54 8.22 -6.58
C LEU A 25 -3.00 7.16 -5.58
N PRO A 26 -2.53 5.91 -5.71
CA PRO A 26 -2.70 4.91 -4.67
C PRO A 26 -1.90 5.31 -3.43
N GLU A 27 -2.43 4.98 -2.26
CA GLU A 27 -1.73 5.13 -0.99
C GLU A 27 -0.89 3.88 -0.71
N GLU A 28 0.34 4.08 -0.24
CA GLU A 28 1.19 3.03 0.30
C GLU A 28 1.56 3.38 1.73
N ALA A 29 1.25 2.48 2.65
CA ALA A 29 1.50 2.64 4.07
C ALA A 29 2.43 1.53 4.58
N ALA A 30 3.26 1.86 5.57
CA ALA A 30 4.03 0.88 6.30
C ALA A 30 3.08 0.07 7.22
N VAL A 31 2.99 -1.24 6.98
CA VAL A 31 2.16 -2.18 7.74
C VAL A 31 3.07 -3.13 8.49
N ALA A 32 2.96 -3.14 9.83
CA ALA A 32 3.66 -4.09 10.68
C ALA A 32 2.87 -5.39 10.82
N LEU A 33 3.51 -6.52 10.51
CA LEU A 33 2.96 -7.86 10.69
C LEU A 33 3.56 -8.47 11.95
N THR A 34 2.72 -8.63 12.97
CA THR A 34 3.14 -9.08 14.30
C THR A 34 2.43 -10.39 14.63
N PHE A 35 3.19 -11.46 14.87
CA PHE A 35 2.68 -12.76 15.26
C PHE A 35 3.12 -13.08 16.69
N ASN A 36 2.16 -13.47 17.55
CA ASN A 36 2.40 -13.80 18.96
C ASN A 36 3.19 -12.71 19.74
N GLY A 37 2.96 -11.44 19.40
CA GLY A 37 3.59 -10.29 20.08
C GLY A 37 5.00 -9.93 19.58
N SER A 38 5.54 -10.62 18.58
CA SER A 38 6.81 -10.26 17.92
C SER A 38 6.56 -9.77 16.50
N THR A 39 7.31 -8.79 16.01
CA THR A 39 7.19 -8.30 14.63
C THR A 39 8.05 -9.14 13.70
N GLN A 40 7.42 -9.76 12.71
CA GLN A 40 8.12 -10.55 11.68
C GLN A 40 8.58 -9.65 10.53
N ALA A 41 7.75 -8.69 10.12
CA ALA A 41 8.07 -7.78 9.02
C ALA A 41 7.32 -6.45 9.12
N VAL A 42 7.86 -5.44 8.44
CA VAL A 42 7.15 -4.20 8.10
C VAL A 42 7.23 -4.05 6.58
N MET A 43 6.07 -3.94 5.93
CA MET A 43 5.98 -3.89 4.47
C MET A 43 5.22 -2.65 4.02
N MET A 44 5.60 -2.10 2.87
CA MET A 44 4.78 -1.10 2.19
C MET A 44 3.62 -1.82 1.51
N ALA A 45 2.39 -1.41 1.82
CA ALA A 45 1.19 -1.99 1.25
C ALA A 45 0.08 -0.94 1.09
N THR A 46 -0.83 -1.18 0.17
CA THR A 46 -2.10 -0.46 0.16
C THR A 46 -2.84 -0.75 1.47
N PRO A 47 -3.37 0.26 2.18
CA PRO A 47 -3.99 0.07 3.48
C PRO A 47 -5.44 -0.45 3.37
N SER A 48 -5.62 -1.56 2.64
CA SER A 48 -6.85 -2.33 2.49
C SER A 48 -6.55 -3.82 2.57
N ASP A 49 -7.58 -4.62 2.81
CA ASP A 49 -7.52 -6.09 2.73
C ASP A 49 -6.36 -6.69 3.57
N LEU A 50 -6.07 -6.04 4.70
CA LEU A 50 -4.89 -6.34 5.53
C LEU A 50 -4.98 -7.73 6.17
N GLU A 51 -6.20 -8.25 6.37
CA GLU A 51 -6.43 -9.60 6.89
C GLU A 51 -6.01 -10.65 5.86
N ASP A 52 -6.49 -10.53 4.62
CA ASP A 52 -6.08 -11.41 3.50
C ASP A 52 -4.58 -11.30 3.23
N PHE A 53 -4.03 -10.08 3.30
CA PHE A 53 -2.59 -9.86 3.19
C PHE A 53 -1.82 -10.57 4.30
N ALA A 54 -2.26 -10.48 5.56
CA ALA A 54 -1.63 -11.16 6.69
C ALA A 54 -1.71 -12.68 6.57
N TYR A 55 -2.84 -13.24 6.12
CA TYR A 55 -2.97 -14.67 5.84
C TYR A 55 -2.04 -15.13 4.73
N GLY A 56 -2.01 -14.39 3.61
CA GLY A 56 -1.12 -14.66 2.48
C GLY A 56 0.35 -14.62 2.88
N PHE A 57 0.75 -13.61 3.65
CA PHE A 57 2.10 -13.50 4.20
C PHE A 57 2.42 -14.68 5.12
N ALA A 58 1.53 -15.01 6.06
CA ALA A 58 1.75 -16.10 7.00
C ALA A 58 1.94 -17.46 6.31
N MET A 59 1.17 -17.74 5.26
CA MET A 59 1.33 -18.97 4.48
C MET A 59 2.63 -18.95 3.66
N THR A 60 2.94 -17.82 3.01
CA THR A 60 4.14 -17.69 2.15
C THR A 60 5.43 -17.84 2.96
N GLU A 61 5.48 -17.28 4.17
CA GLU A 61 6.63 -17.35 5.07
C GLU A 61 6.65 -18.64 5.93
N GLY A 62 5.68 -19.53 5.75
CA GLY A 62 5.60 -20.80 6.50
C GLY A 62 5.21 -20.65 7.98
N LEU A 63 4.63 -19.52 8.37
CA LEU A 63 4.10 -19.25 9.71
C LEU A 63 2.74 -19.92 9.95
N ALA A 64 2.00 -20.22 8.88
CA ALA A 64 0.71 -20.90 8.91
C ALA A 64 0.58 -21.90 7.74
N GLN A 65 -0.36 -22.83 7.86
CA GLN A 65 -0.70 -23.79 6.81
C GLN A 65 -2.18 -23.62 6.40
N PRO A 66 -2.53 -23.87 5.12
CA PRO A 66 -3.92 -23.96 4.71
C PRO A 66 -4.60 -25.14 5.45
N HIS A 67 -5.87 -24.98 5.76
CA HIS A 67 -6.70 -26.05 6.29
C HIS A 67 -7.23 -26.97 5.18
#